data_AF-A0A923Q0H7-F1
#
_entry.id   AF-A0A923Q0H7-F1
#
_cell.length_a   1.000
_cell.length_b   1.000
_cell.length_c   1.000
_cell.angle_alpha   90.00
_cell.angle_beta   90.00
_cell.angle_gamma   90.00
#
_symmetry.space_group_name_H-M   'P 1'
#
loop_
_entity.id
_entity.type
_entity.pdbx_description
1 polymer ?
#
loop_
_entity_poly.entity_id
_entity_poly.type
_entity_poly.pdbx_seq_one_letter_code
_entity_poly.pdbx_strand_id
1 'polypeptide(L)'
;MIHSFFLQLAIAHASASLRSSNTVKYEIKDSVFQAQILKGFHFNEKAPNTVLIDDRPQPIRLLLADKIEFKLSSAPWKKAVATLYVCDDALTFCEEQTFDLLGKKRADPQQYDLLVSSIPAFRSASFSESARSKAITRDKHNFLLNNFEYAVKIAKKSKKLVLVDFSADWCPGCIRLDQEVFATKSFREVASSFVLLKIDTDLPENKGLRELYQVHHIPVLLILNSEGNEIVRLNDYQPLAVIENQVRELKKDSSTITELSAKHPLDPNTASRLGLRLLAQGNAKAAMFYLEQVAPRPAEFLDAKVEIARQAGDNSKLKEALEAAIKSESDSTRSLRWRKNLIQILKVENKSFVKFYQEGRALGKKLLIDEKALPIALSNDRLGDYLGYERLYIATLIAELSETAEQSIETLKADWADVYRIGKSYSMGSSQMGPAMRFLSLLMTQRMWSEANDFSDRLLITSPNNSELKRRKVKILKELVSMKSSKATP
;
A
#
# COMPACT_ATOMS: atom_id res chain seq x y z
N MET A 1 -24.64 -30.84 23.10
CA MET A 1 -24.10 -30.30 24.36
C MET A 1 -22.68 -30.82 24.60
N ILE A 2 -21.80 -30.61 23.60
CA ILE A 2 -20.34 -30.89 23.65
C ILE A 2 -19.74 -29.81 22.75
N HIS A 3 -19.58 -28.60 23.29
CA HIS A 3 -19.05 -27.41 22.59
C HIS A 3 -18.31 -26.46 23.54
N SER A 4 -17.73 -26.98 24.63
CA SER A 4 -16.94 -26.18 25.56
C SER A 4 -15.86 -27.01 26.25
N PHE A 5 -14.92 -27.58 25.49
CA PHE A 5 -13.70 -28.15 26.09
C PHE A 5 -12.44 -28.11 25.21
N PHE A 6 -12.45 -27.44 24.05
CA PHE A 6 -11.24 -27.19 23.23
C PHE A 6 -10.90 -25.71 23.07
N LEU A 7 -11.34 -24.88 24.02
CA LEU A 7 -10.99 -23.46 24.11
C LEU A 7 -10.00 -23.23 25.27
N GLN A 8 -8.94 -24.04 25.35
CA GLN A 8 -7.92 -23.87 26.40
C GLN A 8 -6.61 -24.62 26.09
N LEU A 9 -6.09 -24.55 24.85
CA LEU A 9 -4.70 -24.96 24.54
C LEU A 9 -4.32 -24.56 23.10
N ALA A 10 -4.25 -23.25 22.84
CA ALA A 10 -3.53 -22.67 21.69
C ALA A 10 -3.26 -21.16 21.87
N ILE A 11 -3.00 -20.72 23.11
CA ILE A 11 -2.43 -19.39 23.39
C ILE A 11 -1.03 -19.63 23.95
N ALA A 12 -0.10 -19.90 23.04
CA ALA A 12 1.32 -19.67 23.23
C ALA A 12 1.94 -19.66 21.84
N HIS A 13 2.66 -18.59 21.51
CA HIS A 13 3.36 -18.32 20.24
C HIS A 13 2.59 -17.53 19.17
N ALA A 14 2.05 -16.38 19.55
CA ALA A 14 2.02 -15.18 18.72
C ALA A 14 1.86 -13.96 19.64
N SER A 15 2.62 -12.87 19.41
CA SER A 15 2.79 -11.68 20.28
C SER A 15 3.45 -11.95 21.65
N ALA A 16 4.79 -12.02 21.69
CA ALA A 16 5.51 -11.74 22.92
C ALA A 16 5.71 -10.21 22.99
N SER A 17 4.85 -9.52 23.74
CA SER A 17 5.23 -8.22 24.30
C SER A 17 6.56 -8.41 25.05
N LEU A 18 7.53 -7.53 24.85
CA LEU A 18 8.81 -7.62 25.57
C LEU A 18 8.45 -7.52 27.06
N ARG A 19 8.73 -8.58 27.81
CA ARG A 19 8.26 -8.73 29.20
C ARG A 19 8.79 -7.62 30.10
N SER A 20 9.88 -6.98 29.69
CA SER A 20 10.54 -5.85 30.34
C SER A 20 10.08 -4.44 29.89
N SER A 21 9.00 -4.31 29.11
CA SER A 21 8.51 -3.00 28.64
C SER A 21 8.32 -1.97 29.75
N ASN A 22 8.75 -0.72 29.53
CA ASN A 22 8.62 0.41 30.46
C ASN A 22 9.20 0.18 31.87
N THR A 23 10.05 -0.83 32.04
CA THR A 23 10.72 -1.12 33.32
C THR A 23 11.95 -0.26 33.55
N VAL A 24 12.55 0.29 32.48
CA VAL A 24 13.74 1.13 32.57
C VAL A 24 13.35 2.61 32.47
N LYS A 25 13.73 3.38 33.48
CA LYS A 25 13.71 4.85 33.45
C LYS A 25 15.14 5.34 33.30
N TYR A 26 15.37 6.35 32.47
CA TYR A 26 16.70 6.92 32.30
C TYR A 26 16.67 8.44 32.24
N GLU A 27 17.80 9.04 32.59
CA GLU A 27 18.07 10.46 32.46
C GLU A 27 19.53 10.71 32.08
N ILE A 28 19.81 11.92 31.58
CA ILE A 28 21.17 12.39 31.31
C ILE A 28 21.37 13.68 32.09
N LYS A 29 22.32 13.64 33.03
CA LYS A 29 22.64 14.77 33.90
C LYS A 29 24.16 14.88 34.04
N ASP A 30 24.70 16.09 33.92
CA ASP A 30 26.13 16.37 34.12
C ASP A 30 27.08 15.47 33.30
N SER A 31 26.74 15.19 32.03
CA SER A 31 27.46 14.26 31.15
C SER A 31 27.51 12.80 31.67
N VAL A 32 26.50 12.39 32.43
CA VAL A 32 26.30 11.02 32.89
C VAL A 32 24.94 10.54 32.42
N PHE A 33 24.90 9.41 31.73
CA PHE A 33 23.68 8.66 31.50
C PHE A 33 23.41 7.78 32.71
N GLN A 34 22.22 7.87 33.28
CA GLN A 34 21.77 7.08 34.42
C GLN A 34 20.50 6.33 34.03
N ALA A 35 20.47 5.03 34.27
CA ALA A 35 19.29 4.19 34.09
C ALA A 35 18.96 3.46 35.40
N GLN A 36 17.68 3.43 35.76
CA GLN A 36 17.14 2.71 36.90
C GLN A 36 16.00 1.81 36.45
N ILE A 37 15.95 0.60 37.00
CA ILE A 37 14.94 -0.39 36.66
C ILE A 37 13.89 -0.55 37.76
N LEU A 38 12.66 -0.88 37.37
CA LEU A 38 11.56 -1.16 38.31
C LEU A 38 11.79 -2.49 39.04
N LYS A 39 11.28 -2.57 40.27
CA LYS A 39 11.34 -3.78 41.12
C LYS A 39 10.72 -5.00 40.42
N GLY A 40 11.37 -6.15 40.53
CA GLY A 40 11.00 -7.40 39.83
C GLY A 40 11.86 -7.68 38.60
N PHE A 41 12.77 -6.77 38.26
CA PHE A 41 13.71 -6.85 37.15
C PHE A 41 15.08 -6.37 37.60
N HIS A 42 16.11 -6.81 36.87
CA HIS A 42 17.48 -6.33 37.02
C HIS A 42 18.16 -6.21 35.66
N PHE A 43 19.23 -5.41 35.62
CA PHE A 43 20.13 -5.39 34.49
C PHE A 43 21.06 -6.60 34.52
N ASN A 44 21.31 -7.19 33.36
CA ASN A 44 22.20 -8.32 33.25
C ASN A 44 23.66 -7.88 33.41
N GLU A 45 24.27 -8.20 34.55
CA GLU A 45 25.66 -7.85 34.86
C GLU A 45 26.69 -8.59 33.99
N LYS A 46 26.29 -9.71 33.36
CA LYS A 46 27.16 -10.53 32.50
C LYS A 46 27.02 -10.19 31.02
N ALA A 47 26.01 -9.43 30.63
CA ALA A 47 25.78 -9.02 29.24
C ALA A 47 26.31 -7.60 29.00
N PRO A 48 26.72 -7.27 27.76
CA PRO A 48 27.39 -6.02 27.45
C PRO A 48 26.39 -4.85 27.35
N ASN A 49 25.91 -4.36 28.49
CA ASN A 49 25.25 -3.06 28.56
C ASN A 49 26.20 -2.00 27.99
N THR A 50 25.76 -1.20 27.04
CA THR A 50 26.61 -0.21 26.36
C THR A 50 25.91 1.12 26.15
N VAL A 51 26.69 2.19 26.14
CA VAL A 51 26.29 3.47 25.55
C VAL A 51 27.31 3.81 24.49
N LEU A 52 26.86 4.08 23.28
CA LEU A 52 27.67 4.49 22.14
C LEU A 52 27.41 5.97 21.85
N ILE A 53 28.46 6.79 21.80
CA ILE A 53 28.41 8.16 21.29
C ILE A 53 29.30 8.25 20.06
N ASP A 54 28.73 8.69 18.94
CA ASP A 54 29.39 8.74 17.64
C ASP A 54 30.16 7.44 17.33
N ASP A 55 29.46 6.32 17.58
CA ASP A 55 29.93 4.93 17.42
C ASP A 55 31.09 4.52 18.34
N ARG A 56 31.39 5.31 19.38
CA ARG A 56 32.39 4.99 20.40
C ARG A 56 31.74 4.60 21.73
N PRO A 57 32.11 3.43 22.32
CA PRO A 57 31.59 3.02 23.61
C PRO A 57 32.05 3.96 24.72
N GLN A 58 31.13 4.24 25.64
CA GLN A 58 31.35 5.09 26.78
C GLN A 58 31.75 4.27 28.01
N PRO A 59 32.65 4.79 28.87
CA PRO A 59 33.07 4.08 30.07
C PRO A 59 31.94 3.97 31.10
N ILE A 60 31.72 2.75 31.59
CA ILE A 60 30.81 2.45 32.70
C ILE A 60 31.46 2.87 34.00
N ARG A 61 30.69 3.53 34.89
CA ARG A 61 31.18 3.95 36.21
C ARG A 61 30.61 3.12 37.36
N LEU A 62 29.32 2.75 37.27
CA LEU A 62 28.62 2.02 38.32
C LEU A 62 27.60 1.08 37.68
N LEU A 63 27.68 -0.20 38.02
CA LEU A 63 26.73 -1.23 37.63
C LEU A 63 26.24 -1.93 38.90
N LEU A 64 24.95 -1.78 39.18
CA LEU A 64 24.22 -2.53 40.19
C LEU A 64 23.06 -3.23 39.48
N ALA A 65 22.54 -4.30 40.09
CA ALA A 65 21.40 -5.06 39.56
C ALA A 65 20.23 -4.14 39.16
N ASP A 66 19.96 -3.04 39.87
CA ASP A 66 18.85 -2.14 39.58
C ASP A 66 19.24 -0.78 38.98
N LYS A 67 20.54 -0.48 38.82
CA LYS A 67 21.04 0.83 38.39
C LYS A 67 22.32 0.73 37.55
N ILE A 68 22.37 1.46 36.43
CA ILE A 68 23.59 1.61 35.61
C ILE A 68 23.92 3.08 35.37
N GLU A 69 25.21 3.41 35.40
CA GLU A 69 25.74 4.71 35.03
C GLU A 69 26.88 4.64 34.01
N PHE A 70 26.75 5.42 32.92
CA PHE A 70 27.80 5.62 31.92
C PHE A 70 28.27 7.07 31.91
N LYS A 71 29.57 7.29 31.96
CA LYS A 71 30.14 8.63 31.77
C LYS A 71 30.22 8.91 30.28
N LEU A 72 29.57 9.98 29.84
CA LEU A 72 29.48 10.36 28.44
C LEU A 72 30.64 11.27 28.05
N SER A 73 31.13 11.14 26.83
CA SER A 73 32.05 12.09 26.21
C SER A 73 31.40 13.46 26.07
N SER A 74 32.19 14.53 26.11
CA SER A 74 31.67 15.90 26.03
C SER A 74 30.84 16.14 24.76
N ALA A 75 29.71 16.80 24.92
CA ALA A 75 28.83 17.26 23.83
C ALA A 75 29.54 18.34 22.97
N PRO A 76 29.10 18.57 21.70
CA PRO A 76 27.91 18.03 21.03
C PRO A 76 28.11 16.62 20.42
N TRP A 77 27.06 15.81 20.41
CA TRP A 77 27.05 14.47 19.79
C TRP A 77 26.23 14.48 18.50
N LYS A 78 26.62 13.68 17.51
CA LYS A 78 25.82 13.47 16.28
C LYS A 78 24.92 12.24 16.39
N LYS A 79 25.35 11.25 17.19
CA LYS A 79 24.63 9.99 17.46
C LYS A 79 24.90 9.57 18.91
N ALA A 80 23.86 9.20 19.65
CA ALA A 80 24.02 8.66 20.99
C ALA A 80 22.96 7.57 21.25
N VAL A 81 23.39 6.34 21.51
CA VAL A 81 22.51 5.16 21.67
C VAL A 81 22.92 4.37 22.90
N ALA A 82 21.97 4.03 23.77
CA ALA A 82 22.19 3.09 24.87
C ALA A 82 21.54 1.74 24.55
N THR A 83 22.22 0.63 24.82
CA THR A 83 21.70 -0.73 24.72
C THR A 83 21.86 -1.41 26.08
N LEU A 84 20.74 -1.77 26.72
CA LEU A 84 20.70 -2.36 28.06
C LEU A 84 20.03 -3.74 28.02
N TYR A 85 20.58 -4.73 28.71
CA TYR A 85 20.01 -6.05 28.86
C TYR A 85 19.24 -6.14 30.18
N VAL A 86 17.95 -6.42 30.09
CA VAL A 86 17.02 -6.49 31.22
C VAL A 86 16.55 -7.92 31.40
N CYS A 87 16.74 -8.47 32.58
CA CYS A 87 16.19 -9.76 32.97
C CYS A 87 15.13 -9.59 34.07
N ASP A 88 14.25 -10.58 34.26
CA ASP A 88 13.43 -10.65 35.47
C ASP A 88 14.19 -11.28 36.64
N ASP A 89 13.79 -10.94 37.88
CA ASP A 89 14.44 -11.46 39.09
C ASP A 89 14.22 -12.98 39.27
N ALA A 90 13.20 -13.53 38.62
CA ALA A 90 12.95 -14.97 38.58
C ALA A 90 13.83 -15.71 37.53
N LEU A 91 14.68 -14.99 36.78
CA LEU A 91 15.59 -15.51 35.77
C LEU A 91 14.89 -16.35 34.69
N THR A 92 13.65 -16.00 34.35
CA THR A 92 12.86 -16.70 33.33
C THR A 92 13.04 -16.13 31.94
N PHE A 93 13.58 -14.91 31.82
CA PHE A 93 14.00 -14.32 30.54
C PHE A 93 15.07 -13.25 30.72
N CYS A 94 15.74 -12.92 29.61
CA CYS A 94 16.54 -11.72 29.51
C CYS A 94 16.44 -11.12 28.10
N GLU A 95 16.25 -9.81 28.01
CA GLU A 95 15.85 -9.09 26.80
C GLU A 95 16.73 -7.84 26.59
N GLU A 96 17.00 -7.49 25.34
CA GLU A 96 17.76 -6.29 24.98
C GLU A 96 16.81 -5.08 24.78
N GLN A 97 17.17 -3.92 25.33
CA GLN A 97 16.46 -2.65 25.15
C GLN A 97 17.38 -1.56 24.63
N THR A 98 16.92 -0.75 23.67
CA THR A 98 17.73 0.29 23.02
C THR A 98 17.10 1.69 23.10
N PHE A 99 17.86 2.68 23.58
CA PHE A 99 17.44 4.07 23.81
C PHE A 99 18.22 5.05 22.92
N ASP A 100 17.54 5.99 22.26
CA ASP A 100 18.18 7.12 21.57
C ASP A 100 18.26 8.31 22.55
N LEU A 101 19.49 8.78 22.78
CA LEU A 101 19.81 9.75 23.83
C LEU A 101 19.74 11.22 23.35
N LEU A 102 19.55 11.47 22.05
CA LEU A 102 19.53 12.84 21.48
C LEU A 102 18.17 13.53 21.53
N GLY A 103 17.18 12.97 22.24
CA GLY A 103 15.89 13.63 22.46
C GLY A 103 14.98 13.72 21.22
N LYS A 104 15.35 13.10 20.10
CA LYS A 104 14.36 12.74 19.07
C LYS A 104 13.49 11.67 19.69
N LYS A 105 12.22 11.99 19.98
CA LYS A 105 11.23 10.98 20.43
C LYS A 105 11.29 9.80 19.47
N ARG A 106 11.92 8.70 19.88
CA ARG A 106 11.81 7.42 19.20
C ARG A 106 10.39 6.92 19.50
N ALA A 107 9.65 6.57 18.46
CA ALA A 107 8.51 5.69 18.68
C ALA A 107 9.05 4.38 19.25
N ASP A 108 8.41 3.90 20.31
CA ASP A 108 8.78 2.67 21.02
C ASP A 108 8.98 1.50 20.02
N PRO A 109 10.16 0.86 19.98
CA PRO A 109 10.40 -0.34 19.17
C PRO A 109 9.36 -1.45 19.38
N GLN A 110 8.73 -1.53 20.56
CA GLN A 110 7.65 -2.49 20.82
C GLN A 110 6.34 -2.13 20.12
N GLN A 111 6.07 -0.84 19.94
CA GLN A 111 4.96 -0.40 19.11
C GLN A 111 5.19 -0.84 17.66
N TYR A 112 6.44 -0.89 17.20
CA TYR A 112 6.79 -1.39 15.87
C TYR A 112 6.67 -2.92 15.72
N ASP A 113 7.16 -3.71 16.68
CA ASP A 113 7.02 -5.18 16.63
C ASP A 113 5.54 -5.62 16.62
N LEU A 114 4.66 -4.91 17.32
CA LEU A 114 3.22 -5.10 17.23
C LEU A 114 2.64 -4.71 15.86
N LEU A 115 3.20 -3.68 15.20
CA LEU A 115 2.75 -3.24 13.88
C LEU A 115 3.18 -4.20 12.77
N VAL A 116 4.29 -4.92 12.94
CA VAL A 116 4.91 -5.74 11.88
C VAL A 116 4.78 -7.25 12.11
N SER A 117 4.51 -7.70 13.34
CA SER A 117 4.19 -9.09 13.66
C SER A 117 2.90 -9.63 12.99
N SER A 118 2.10 -8.74 12.39
CA SER A 118 0.92 -9.09 11.58
C SER A 118 1.24 -9.45 10.13
N ILE A 119 2.50 -9.27 9.67
CA ILE A 119 2.91 -9.65 8.32
C ILE A 119 3.04 -11.18 8.27
N PRO A 120 2.17 -11.89 7.54
CA PRO A 120 2.24 -13.33 7.47
C PRO A 120 3.52 -13.74 6.75
N ALA A 121 4.43 -14.39 7.46
CA ALA A 121 5.54 -15.10 6.82
C ALA A 121 4.97 -16.34 6.10
N PHE A 122 5.36 -16.56 4.84
CA PHE A 122 4.95 -17.74 4.12
C PHE A 122 5.58 -18.97 4.79
N ARG A 123 4.78 -19.74 5.52
CA ARG A 123 5.20 -21.05 6.04
C ARG A 123 4.79 -22.12 5.04
N SER A 124 5.79 -22.73 4.42
CA SER A 124 5.62 -23.82 3.43
C SER A 124 4.84 -25.05 3.93
N ALA A 125 4.49 -25.12 5.22
CA ALA A 125 4.03 -26.33 5.88
C ALA A 125 2.50 -26.61 5.78
N SER A 126 1.70 -25.79 5.10
CA SER A 126 0.22 -25.96 5.12
C SER A 126 -0.48 -26.04 3.76
N PHE A 127 0.25 -26.18 2.65
CA PHE A 127 -0.37 -26.61 1.40
C PHE A 127 -0.25 -28.12 1.27
N SER A 128 -1.38 -28.80 1.48
CA SER A 128 -1.53 -30.26 1.43
C SER A 128 -0.85 -30.85 0.20
N GLU A 129 -0.06 -31.92 0.42
CA GLU A 129 0.62 -32.76 -0.58
C GLU A 129 -0.34 -33.43 -1.59
N SER A 130 -1.65 -33.15 -1.48
CA SER A 130 -2.69 -33.57 -2.43
C SER A 130 -2.68 -32.83 -3.76
N ALA A 131 -1.80 -31.84 -3.99
CA ALA A 131 -1.62 -31.17 -5.28
C ALA A 131 -0.86 -32.01 -6.34
N ARG A 132 -0.95 -33.35 -6.28
CA ARG A 132 -0.49 -34.22 -7.38
C ARG A 132 -1.44 -34.09 -8.57
N SER A 133 -0.90 -33.58 -9.68
CA SER A 133 -1.41 -33.63 -11.07
C SER A 133 -2.33 -32.51 -11.61
N LYS A 134 -2.26 -31.27 -11.12
CA LYS A 134 -2.82 -30.15 -11.93
C LYS A 134 -2.02 -30.01 -13.24
N ALA A 135 -2.72 -30.09 -14.37
CA ALA A 135 -2.14 -29.83 -15.69
C ALA A 135 -1.45 -28.45 -15.68
N ILE A 136 -0.20 -28.40 -16.15
CA ILE A 136 0.57 -27.16 -16.20
C ILE A 136 0.09 -26.38 -17.42
N THR A 137 -0.79 -25.41 -17.21
CA THR A 137 -1.25 -24.49 -18.23
C THR A 137 -0.53 -23.15 -18.13
N ARG A 138 -0.35 -22.52 -19.30
CA ARG A 138 0.17 -21.16 -19.43
C ARG A 138 -0.72 -20.33 -20.33
N ASP A 139 -0.76 -19.03 -20.11
CA ASP A 139 -1.38 -18.10 -21.04
C ASP A 139 -0.44 -17.70 -22.20
N LYS A 140 -0.94 -16.85 -23.10
CA LYS A 140 -0.22 -16.30 -24.25
C LYS A 140 1.03 -15.48 -23.90
N HIS A 141 1.15 -15.02 -22.65
CA HIS A 141 2.28 -14.26 -22.12
C HIS A 141 3.21 -15.12 -21.26
N ASN A 142 3.03 -16.45 -21.29
CA ASN A 142 3.83 -17.45 -20.57
C ASN A 142 3.65 -17.44 -19.04
N PHE A 143 2.58 -16.84 -18.52
CA PHE A 143 2.24 -16.96 -17.10
C PHE A 143 1.73 -18.37 -16.79
N LEU A 144 2.29 -19.03 -15.78
CA LEU A 144 1.68 -20.21 -15.18
C LEU A 144 0.32 -19.84 -14.60
N LEU A 145 -0.68 -20.69 -14.77
CA LEU A 145 -2.04 -20.40 -14.30
C LEU A 145 -2.35 -21.17 -13.02
N ASN A 146 -2.73 -20.46 -11.95
CA ASN A 146 -3.37 -21.01 -10.75
C ASN A 146 -2.60 -22.15 -10.07
N ASN A 147 -1.26 -22.18 -10.22
CA ASN A 147 -0.40 -23.21 -9.66
C ASN A 147 0.79 -22.59 -8.93
N PHE A 148 0.50 -22.03 -7.76
CA PHE A 148 1.46 -21.32 -6.93
C PHE A 148 2.62 -22.22 -6.46
N GLU A 149 2.31 -23.43 -5.98
CA GLU A 149 3.32 -24.38 -5.51
C GLU A 149 4.33 -24.73 -6.61
N TYR A 150 3.85 -24.98 -7.82
CA TYR A 150 4.73 -25.27 -8.95
C TYR A 150 5.58 -24.06 -9.35
N ALA A 151 5.02 -22.85 -9.32
CA ALA A 151 5.77 -21.62 -9.59
C ALA A 151 6.90 -21.41 -8.57
N VAL A 152 6.63 -21.55 -7.28
CA VAL A 152 7.64 -21.46 -6.20
C VAL A 152 8.69 -22.57 -6.35
N LYS A 153 8.29 -23.80 -6.68
CA LYS A 153 9.22 -24.91 -6.94
C LYS A 153 10.16 -24.61 -8.12
N ILE A 154 9.65 -24.08 -9.22
CA ILE A 154 10.49 -23.65 -10.36
C ILE A 154 11.42 -22.53 -9.90
N ALA A 155 10.91 -21.53 -9.19
CA ALA A 155 11.67 -20.38 -8.72
C ALA A 155 12.87 -20.79 -7.86
N LYS A 156 12.68 -21.75 -6.93
CA LYS A 156 13.77 -22.36 -6.15
C LYS A 156 14.81 -23.03 -7.05
N LYS A 157 14.36 -23.87 -8.00
CA LYS A 157 15.26 -24.60 -8.89
C LYS A 157 16.05 -23.67 -9.82
N SER A 158 15.41 -22.62 -10.33
CA SER A 158 16.02 -21.67 -11.28
C SER A 158 16.69 -20.48 -10.59
N LYS A 159 16.65 -20.39 -9.26
CA LYS A 159 17.13 -19.23 -8.48
C LYS A 159 16.55 -17.90 -8.98
N LYS A 160 15.26 -17.90 -9.33
CA LYS A 160 14.54 -16.71 -9.80
C LYS A 160 13.54 -16.25 -8.75
N LEU A 161 13.16 -14.98 -8.82
CA LEU A 161 12.00 -14.45 -8.11
C LEU A 161 10.71 -14.89 -8.83
N VAL A 162 9.56 -14.75 -8.16
CA VAL A 162 8.24 -14.99 -8.78
C VAL A 162 7.55 -13.64 -8.98
N LEU A 163 7.07 -13.37 -10.19
CA LEU A 163 6.13 -12.27 -10.45
C LEU A 163 4.72 -12.87 -10.50
N VAL A 164 3.88 -12.50 -9.54
CA VAL A 164 2.50 -12.97 -9.40
C VAL A 164 1.53 -11.87 -9.83
N ASP A 165 0.64 -12.16 -10.76
CA ASP A 165 -0.50 -11.32 -11.16
C ASP A 165 -1.80 -11.88 -10.56
N PHE A 166 -2.31 -11.24 -9.50
CA PHE A 166 -3.67 -11.51 -9.01
C PHE A 166 -4.67 -10.75 -9.87
N SER A 167 -5.52 -11.51 -10.58
CA SER A 167 -6.25 -11.04 -11.74
C SER A 167 -7.68 -11.61 -11.80
N ALA A 168 -8.49 -11.07 -12.71
CA ALA A 168 -9.75 -11.68 -13.14
C ALA A 168 -10.12 -11.18 -14.55
N ASP A 169 -10.76 -12.04 -15.34
CA ASP A 169 -11.11 -11.76 -16.74
C ASP A 169 -12.04 -10.54 -16.91
N TRP A 170 -12.85 -10.23 -15.90
CA TRP A 170 -13.80 -9.12 -15.94
C TRP A 170 -13.20 -7.77 -15.51
N CYS A 171 -11.98 -7.77 -14.94
CA CYS A 171 -11.42 -6.57 -14.34
C CYS A 171 -10.76 -5.65 -15.39
N PRO A 172 -11.23 -4.39 -15.55
CA PRO A 172 -10.68 -3.46 -16.54
C PRO A 172 -9.18 -3.17 -16.37
N GLY A 173 -8.70 -3.07 -15.12
CA GLY A 173 -7.28 -2.86 -14.84
C GLY A 173 -6.41 -4.06 -15.22
N CYS A 174 -6.94 -5.27 -15.02
CA CYS A 174 -6.28 -6.52 -15.41
C CYS A 174 -6.17 -6.65 -16.94
N ILE A 175 -7.28 -6.39 -17.65
CA ILE A 175 -7.31 -6.38 -19.12
C ILE A 175 -6.29 -5.36 -19.65
N ARG A 176 -6.18 -4.19 -19.01
CA ARG A 176 -5.21 -3.16 -19.37
C ARG A 176 -3.78 -3.65 -19.24
N LEU A 177 -3.40 -4.24 -18.10
CA LEU A 177 -2.07 -4.83 -17.91
C LEU A 177 -1.76 -5.89 -18.97
N ASP A 178 -2.70 -6.79 -19.25
CA ASP A 178 -2.52 -7.86 -20.24
C ASP A 178 -2.21 -7.32 -21.66
N GLN A 179 -2.90 -6.26 -22.07
CA GLN A 179 -2.79 -5.69 -23.42
C GLN A 179 -1.68 -4.65 -23.57
N GLU A 180 -1.54 -3.75 -22.60
CA GLU A 180 -0.65 -2.58 -22.73
C GLU A 180 0.75 -2.85 -22.15
N VAL A 181 0.86 -3.81 -21.23
CA VAL A 181 2.12 -4.10 -20.53
C VAL A 181 2.63 -5.48 -20.90
N PHE A 182 1.89 -6.54 -20.59
CA PHE A 182 2.37 -7.91 -20.73
C PHE A 182 2.60 -8.34 -22.18
N ALA A 183 1.83 -7.77 -23.12
CA ALA A 183 2.02 -8.02 -24.54
C ALA A 183 3.30 -7.38 -25.14
N THR A 184 3.92 -6.43 -24.45
CA THR A 184 5.06 -5.67 -24.97
C THR A 184 6.34 -6.49 -25.00
N LYS A 185 7.24 -6.17 -25.94
CA LYS A 185 8.57 -6.80 -26.00
C LYS A 185 9.40 -6.44 -24.76
N SER A 186 9.36 -5.18 -24.34
CA SER A 186 10.07 -4.69 -23.16
C SER A 186 9.66 -5.42 -21.89
N PHE A 187 8.36 -5.69 -21.69
CA PHE A 187 7.94 -6.53 -20.58
C PHE A 187 8.52 -7.93 -20.66
N ARG A 188 8.56 -8.58 -21.84
CA ARG A 188 9.17 -9.91 -21.97
C ARG A 188 10.64 -9.94 -21.55
N GLU A 189 11.38 -8.87 -21.82
CA GLU A 189 12.78 -8.73 -21.40
C GLU A 189 12.88 -8.65 -19.87
N VAL A 190 12.05 -7.82 -19.24
CA VAL A 190 11.96 -7.70 -17.78
C VAL A 190 11.53 -9.03 -17.13
N ALA A 191 10.48 -9.64 -17.67
CA ALA A 191 9.85 -10.86 -17.21
C ALA A 191 10.77 -12.09 -17.26
N SER A 192 11.79 -12.07 -18.14
CA SER A 192 12.76 -13.17 -18.26
C SER A 192 13.52 -13.47 -16.95
N SER A 193 13.59 -12.50 -16.04
CA SER A 193 14.23 -12.63 -14.72
C SER A 193 13.35 -13.32 -13.67
N PHE A 194 12.08 -13.61 -14.02
CA PHE A 194 11.08 -14.11 -13.08
C PHE A 194 10.51 -15.46 -13.53
N VAL A 195 9.92 -16.18 -12.58
CA VAL A 195 8.86 -17.13 -12.85
C VAL A 195 7.55 -16.36 -12.86
N LEU A 196 6.80 -16.43 -13.96
CA LEU A 196 5.53 -15.73 -14.11
C LEU A 196 4.37 -16.61 -13.64
N LEU A 197 3.53 -16.08 -12.77
CA LEU A 197 2.34 -16.76 -12.23
C LEU A 197 1.14 -15.81 -12.28
N LYS A 198 0.02 -16.25 -12.85
CA LYS A 198 -1.25 -15.54 -12.82
C LYS A 198 -2.23 -16.33 -11.98
N ILE A 199 -2.88 -15.64 -11.05
CA ILE A 199 -3.85 -16.18 -10.10
C ILE A 199 -5.19 -15.52 -10.37
N ASP A 200 -6.16 -16.32 -10.82
CA ASP A 200 -7.55 -15.89 -10.92
C ASP A 200 -8.17 -15.84 -9.52
N THR A 201 -8.56 -14.65 -9.09
CA THR A 201 -9.10 -14.44 -7.75
C THR A 201 -10.51 -14.98 -7.53
N ASP A 202 -11.24 -15.30 -8.60
CA ASP A 202 -12.61 -15.83 -8.51
C ASP A 202 -12.65 -17.34 -8.32
N LEU A 203 -11.54 -18.03 -8.59
CA LEU A 203 -11.44 -19.47 -8.42
C LEU A 203 -11.41 -19.85 -6.93
N PRO A 204 -12.31 -20.73 -6.45
CA PRO A 204 -12.38 -21.12 -5.04
C PRO A 204 -11.06 -21.66 -4.49
N GLU A 205 -10.27 -22.39 -5.29
CA GLU A 205 -8.97 -22.92 -4.86
C GLU A 205 -7.94 -21.83 -4.52
N ASN A 206 -8.09 -20.62 -5.06
CA ASN A 206 -7.16 -19.51 -4.87
C ASN A 206 -7.54 -18.65 -3.66
N LYS A 207 -8.68 -18.91 -3.00
CA LYS A 207 -9.16 -18.14 -1.84
C LYS A 207 -8.10 -18.05 -0.73
N GLY A 208 -7.50 -19.16 -0.35
CA GLY A 208 -6.47 -19.19 0.71
C GLY A 208 -5.23 -18.38 0.35
N LEU A 209 -4.83 -18.39 -0.93
CA LEU A 209 -3.71 -17.56 -1.41
C LEU A 209 -4.05 -16.07 -1.37
N ARG A 210 -5.29 -15.74 -1.72
CA ARG A 210 -5.82 -14.37 -1.68
C ARG A 210 -5.86 -13.81 -0.25
N GLU A 211 -6.26 -14.64 0.71
CA GLU A 211 -6.26 -14.32 2.14
C GLU A 211 -4.83 -14.19 2.69
N LEU A 212 -3.94 -15.13 2.34
CA LEU A 212 -2.54 -15.13 2.76
C LEU A 212 -1.82 -13.82 2.37
N TYR A 213 -2.01 -13.37 1.13
CA TYR A 213 -1.42 -12.11 0.64
C TYR A 213 -2.35 -10.90 0.80
N GLN A 214 -3.47 -11.02 1.54
CA GLN A 214 -4.41 -9.91 1.81
C GLN A 214 -4.81 -9.14 0.52
N VAL A 215 -5.11 -9.87 -0.55
CA VAL A 215 -5.49 -9.29 -1.84
C VAL A 215 -6.99 -8.96 -1.80
N HIS A 216 -7.30 -7.70 -1.53
CA HIS A 216 -8.66 -7.18 -1.40
C HIS A 216 -9.22 -6.51 -2.67
N HIS A 217 -8.35 -6.19 -3.62
CA HIS A 217 -8.68 -5.57 -4.91
C HIS A 217 -7.79 -6.18 -5.98
N ILE A 218 -8.11 -5.93 -7.25
CA ILE A 218 -7.34 -6.41 -8.41
C ILE A 218 -7.26 -5.34 -9.50
N PRO A 219 -6.16 -5.30 -10.29
CA PRO A 219 -5.01 -6.20 -10.20
C PRO A 219 -4.11 -5.92 -9.00
N VAL A 220 -3.38 -6.94 -8.55
CA VAL A 220 -2.25 -6.80 -7.61
C VAL A 220 -1.08 -7.60 -8.16
N LEU A 221 0.05 -6.92 -8.40
CA LEU A 221 1.31 -7.55 -8.79
C LEU A 221 2.20 -7.73 -7.57
N LEU A 222 2.56 -8.97 -7.26
CA LEU A 222 3.54 -9.28 -6.23
C LEU A 222 4.84 -9.76 -6.84
N ILE A 223 5.96 -9.30 -6.29
CA ILE A 223 7.26 -9.91 -6.51
C ILE A 223 7.64 -10.64 -5.24
N LEU A 224 7.81 -11.95 -5.35
CA LEU A 224 8.12 -12.85 -4.25
C LEU A 224 9.53 -13.42 -4.39
N ASN A 225 10.16 -13.72 -3.26
CA ASN A 225 11.37 -14.54 -3.25
C ASN A 225 11.04 -16.00 -3.63
N SER A 226 12.07 -16.83 -3.78
CA SER A 226 11.90 -18.25 -4.13
C SER A 226 11.23 -19.08 -3.04
N GLU A 227 10.96 -18.52 -1.86
CA GLU A 227 10.22 -19.17 -0.77
C GLU A 227 8.75 -18.75 -0.72
N GLY A 228 8.33 -17.79 -1.55
CA GLY A 228 6.99 -17.23 -1.54
C GLY A 228 6.83 -16.02 -0.61
N ASN A 229 7.90 -15.52 0.01
CA ASN A 229 7.85 -14.32 0.84
C ASN A 229 7.81 -13.05 -0.02
N GLU A 230 6.97 -12.10 0.36
CA GLU A 230 6.76 -10.86 -0.39
C GLU A 230 7.96 -9.92 -0.30
N ILE A 231 8.38 -9.42 -1.46
CA ILE A 231 9.43 -8.40 -1.60
C ILE A 231 8.81 -7.07 -1.99
N VAL A 232 7.99 -7.07 -3.05
CA VAL A 232 7.33 -5.87 -3.60
C VAL A 232 5.87 -6.18 -3.88
N ARG A 233 5.03 -5.18 -3.64
CA ARG A 233 3.63 -5.15 -4.06
C ARG A 233 3.34 -3.89 -4.84
N LEU A 234 2.65 -4.07 -5.95
CA LEU A 234 2.11 -2.99 -6.75
C LEU A 234 0.60 -3.21 -6.89
N ASN A 235 -0.16 -2.23 -6.42
CA ASN A 235 -1.62 -2.24 -6.39
C ASN A 235 -2.17 -1.56 -7.65
N ASP A 236 -3.32 -2.02 -8.13
CA ASP A 236 -3.98 -1.52 -9.34
C ASP A 236 -3.11 -1.63 -10.61
N TYR A 237 -3.56 -0.99 -11.69
CA TYR A 237 -2.79 -0.93 -12.94
C TYR A 237 -1.44 -0.26 -12.72
N GLN A 238 -0.39 -0.85 -13.29
CA GLN A 238 0.99 -0.39 -13.19
C GLN A 238 1.58 -0.27 -14.59
N PRO A 239 2.01 0.92 -15.02
CA PRO A 239 2.70 1.05 -16.29
C PRO A 239 4.05 0.33 -16.27
N LEU A 240 4.50 -0.04 -17.46
CA LEU A 240 5.76 -0.76 -17.65
C LEU A 240 6.95 -0.06 -16.97
N ALA A 241 7.05 1.27 -17.07
CA ALA A 241 8.15 2.04 -16.48
C ALA A 241 8.25 1.85 -14.95
N VAL A 242 7.12 1.72 -14.26
CA VAL A 242 7.10 1.44 -12.81
C VAL A 242 7.63 0.05 -12.52
N ILE A 243 7.18 -0.95 -13.29
CA ILE A 243 7.66 -2.34 -13.16
C ILE A 243 9.16 -2.43 -13.44
N GLU A 244 9.64 -1.81 -14.52
CA GLU A 244 11.07 -1.71 -14.85
C GLU A 244 11.87 -1.06 -13.73
N ASN A 245 11.32 0.00 -13.11
CA ASN A 245 11.97 0.64 -11.98
C ASN A 245 12.07 -0.29 -10.77
N GLN A 246 11.00 -1.04 -10.45
CA GLN A 246 11.07 -2.04 -9.38
C GLN A 246 12.12 -3.11 -9.68
N VAL A 247 12.24 -3.57 -10.93
CA VAL A 247 13.27 -4.54 -11.32
C VAL A 247 14.68 -3.98 -11.16
N ARG A 248 14.90 -2.69 -11.48
CA ARG A 248 16.18 -2.02 -11.20
C ARG A 248 16.48 -1.94 -9.71
N GLU A 249 15.50 -1.63 -8.86
CA GLU A 249 15.68 -1.59 -7.41
C GLU A 249 15.94 -2.97 -6.81
N LEU A 250 15.29 -4.01 -7.32
CA LEU A 250 15.51 -5.39 -6.89
C LEU A 250 16.93 -5.90 -7.18
N LYS A 251 17.59 -5.39 -8.22
CA LYS A 251 19.00 -5.69 -8.49
C LYS A 251 19.94 -5.12 -7.42
N LYS A 252 19.53 -4.05 -6.73
CA LYS A 252 20.27 -3.46 -5.61
C LYS A 252 20.00 -4.20 -4.32
N ASP A 253 18.74 -4.53 -4.05
CA ASP A 253 18.32 -5.26 -2.87
C ASP A 253 16.96 -5.95 -3.07
N SER A 254 17.01 -7.29 -3.06
CA SER A 254 15.82 -8.15 -3.14
C SER A 254 15.37 -8.69 -1.78
N SER A 255 15.86 -8.13 -0.67
CA SER A 255 15.47 -8.56 0.68
C SER A 255 13.95 -8.47 0.84
N THR A 256 13.35 -9.47 1.45
CA THR A 256 11.89 -9.52 1.67
C THR A 256 11.44 -8.45 2.67
N ILE A 257 10.14 -8.17 2.71
CA ILE A 257 9.59 -7.24 3.71
C ILE A 257 9.92 -7.75 5.12
N THR A 258 9.76 -9.05 5.37
CA THR A 258 10.10 -9.69 6.65
C THR A 258 11.59 -9.55 7.00
N GLU A 259 12.50 -9.82 6.05
CA GLU A 259 13.94 -9.68 6.26
C GLU A 259 14.36 -8.24 6.57
N LEU A 260 13.79 -7.27 5.85
CA LEU A 260 14.05 -5.86 6.09
C LEU A 260 13.48 -5.42 7.43
N SER A 261 12.24 -5.82 7.73
CA SER A 261 11.59 -5.53 9.00
C SER A 261 12.37 -6.03 10.20
N ALA A 262 12.91 -7.25 10.14
CA ALA A 262 13.70 -7.84 11.22
C ALA A 262 15.03 -7.11 11.49
N LYS A 263 15.56 -6.37 10.50
CA LYS A 263 16.79 -5.57 10.65
C LYS A 263 16.54 -4.20 11.25
N HIS A 264 15.28 -3.76 11.36
CA HIS A 264 14.89 -2.40 11.76
C HIS A 264 15.76 -1.28 11.14
N PRO A 265 15.91 -1.24 9.81
CA PRO A 265 16.85 -0.35 9.16
C PRO A 265 16.46 1.11 9.40
N LEU A 266 17.45 1.90 9.81
CA LEU A 266 17.33 3.36 9.97
C LEU A 266 18.14 4.12 8.92
N ASP A 267 18.92 3.43 8.07
CA ASP A 267 19.56 4.09 6.94
C ASP A 267 18.48 4.58 5.96
N PRO A 268 18.57 5.82 5.44
CA PRO A 268 17.47 6.43 4.69
C PRO A 268 16.99 5.62 3.49
N ASN A 269 17.91 4.94 2.78
CA ASN A 269 17.57 4.18 1.57
C ASN A 269 16.75 2.93 1.91
N THR A 270 17.19 2.15 2.89
CA THR A 270 16.50 0.92 3.28
C THR A 270 15.23 1.22 4.07
N ALA A 271 15.24 2.25 4.92
CA ALA A 271 14.04 2.76 5.60
C ALA A 271 12.99 3.22 4.58
N SER A 272 13.37 4.00 3.56
CA SER A 272 12.48 4.40 2.48
C SER A 272 11.89 3.18 1.76
N ARG A 273 12.75 2.24 1.33
CA ARG A 273 12.33 1.01 0.66
C ARG A 273 11.32 0.21 1.48
N LEU A 274 11.62 -0.02 2.75
CA LEU A 274 10.75 -0.78 3.65
C LEU A 274 9.43 -0.03 3.92
N GLY A 275 9.49 1.26 4.25
CA GLY A 275 8.31 2.07 4.51
C GLY A 275 7.36 2.12 3.32
N LEU A 276 7.88 2.27 2.09
CA LEU A 276 7.09 2.27 0.87
C LEU A 276 6.45 0.91 0.56
N ARG A 277 7.12 -0.20 0.90
CA ARG A 277 6.58 -1.57 0.73
C ARG A 277 5.49 -1.88 1.76
N LEU A 278 5.70 -1.48 3.01
CA LEU A 278 4.72 -1.61 4.09
C LEU A 278 3.44 -0.81 3.79
N LEU A 279 3.59 0.41 3.23
CA LEU A 279 2.43 1.20 2.83
C LEU A 279 1.63 0.51 1.72
N ALA A 280 2.31 -0.08 0.74
CA ALA A 280 1.65 -0.83 -0.33
C ALA A 280 0.88 -2.06 0.20
N GLN A 281 1.36 -2.71 1.27
CA GLN A 281 0.65 -3.78 1.99
C GLN A 281 -0.51 -3.27 2.87
N GLY A 282 -0.74 -1.96 2.96
CA GLY A 282 -1.76 -1.36 3.82
C GLY A 282 -1.30 -1.15 5.27
N ASN A 283 -0.04 -1.43 5.60
CA ASN A 283 0.53 -1.22 6.94
C ASN A 283 1.01 0.23 7.12
N ALA A 284 0.05 1.17 7.10
CA ALA A 284 0.33 2.60 7.10
C ALA A 284 1.08 3.07 8.36
N LYS A 285 0.79 2.48 9.53
CA LYS A 285 1.47 2.81 10.79
C LYS A 285 2.96 2.45 10.75
N ALA A 286 3.30 1.22 10.34
CA ALA A 286 4.70 0.82 10.21
C ALA A 286 5.41 1.59 9.09
N ALA A 287 4.70 1.86 7.99
CA ALA A 287 5.23 2.67 6.91
C ALA A 287 5.61 4.08 7.37
N MET A 288 4.71 4.77 8.10
CA MET A 288 4.95 6.11 8.60
C MET A 288 6.19 6.17 9.48
N PHE A 289 6.39 5.19 10.35
CA PHE A 289 7.58 5.10 11.21
C PHE A 289 8.88 5.18 10.40
N TYR A 290 8.99 4.39 9.32
CA TYR A 290 10.21 4.39 8.50
C TYR A 290 10.33 5.62 7.60
N LEU A 291 9.22 6.04 6.99
CA LEU A 291 9.22 7.18 6.07
C LEU A 291 9.49 8.51 6.80
N GLU A 292 9.16 8.61 8.08
CA GLU A 292 9.47 9.78 8.91
C GLU A 292 10.97 10.04 9.05
N GLN A 293 11.78 8.97 9.02
CA GLN A 293 13.23 9.02 9.19
C GLN A 293 14.00 9.39 7.90
N VAL A 294 13.29 9.48 6.77
CA VAL A 294 13.89 9.73 5.45
C VAL A 294 13.85 11.23 5.12
N ALA A 295 14.97 11.77 4.63
CA ALA A 295 15.07 13.15 4.16
C ALA A 295 15.63 13.21 2.72
N PRO A 296 14.96 13.91 1.77
CA PRO A 296 13.64 14.52 1.91
C PRO A 296 12.55 13.45 2.13
N ARG A 297 11.49 13.81 2.87
CA ARG A 297 10.40 12.86 3.14
C ARG A 297 9.70 12.49 1.83
N PRO A 298 9.52 11.19 1.54
CA PRO A 298 8.73 10.77 0.39
C PRO A 298 7.30 11.27 0.53
N ALA A 299 6.68 11.57 -0.60
CA ALA A 299 5.33 12.11 -0.62
C ALA A 299 4.29 11.15 -0.02
N GLU A 300 4.53 9.85 -0.16
CA GLU A 300 3.75 8.75 0.42
C GLU A 300 3.69 8.79 1.96
N PHE A 301 4.57 9.55 2.61
CA PHE A 301 4.48 9.82 4.05
C PHE A 301 3.14 10.48 4.41
N LEU A 302 2.66 11.41 3.57
CA LEU A 302 1.37 12.08 3.79
C LEU A 302 0.20 11.10 3.58
N ASP A 303 0.29 10.22 2.58
CA ASP A 303 -0.70 9.16 2.37
C ASP A 303 -0.77 8.23 3.58
N ALA A 304 0.38 7.84 4.15
CA ALA A 304 0.43 7.03 5.37
C ALA A 304 -0.25 7.74 6.55
N LYS A 305 0.01 9.04 6.76
CA LYS A 305 -0.63 9.83 7.83
C LYS A 305 -2.14 9.91 7.69
N VAL A 306 -2.64 10.19 6.48
CA VAL A 306 -4.07 10.25 6.18
C VAL A 306 -4.72 8.88 6.43
N GLU A 307 -4.08 7.80 5.98
CA GLU A 307 -4.59 6.45 6.15
C GLU A 307 -4.66 6.01 7.61
N ILE A 308 -3.64 6.34 8.42
CA ILE A 308 -3.66 6.06 9.87
C ILE A 308 -4.83 6.79 10.54
N ALA A 309 -5.03 8.07 10.21
CA ALA A 309 -6.11 8.85 10.77
C ALA A 309 -7.48 8.31 10.35
N ARG A 310 -7.61 7.83 9.11
CA ARG A 310 -8.81 7.15 8.61
C ARG A 310 -9.10 5.85 9.36
N GLN A 311 -8.08 5.01 9.55
CA GLN A 311 -8.20 3.74 10.27
C GLN A 311 -8.52 3.92 11.76
N ALA A 312 -8.15 5.06 12.35
CA ALA A 312 -8.50 5.38 13.72
C ALA A 312 -10.00 5.67 13.92
N GLY A 313 -10.76 5.91 12.84
CA GLY A 313 -12.19 6.24 12.90
C GLY A 313 -12.49 7.60 13.53
N ASP A 314 -11.48 8.45 13.68
CA ASP A 314 -11.56 9.77 14.32
C ASP A 314 -11.58 10.86 13.23
N ASN A 315 -12.79 11.38 12.96
CA ASN A 315 -13.00 12.40 11.93
C ASN A 315 -12.20 13.68 12.19
N SER A 316 -11.94 14.04 13.45
CA SER A 316 -11.14 15.23 13.78
C SER A 316 -9.69 15.04 13.35
N LYS A 317 -9.09 13.88 13.70
CA LYS A 317 -7.73 13.55 13.29
C LYS A 317 -7.61 13.38 11.77
N LEU A 318 -8.60 12.76 11.14
CA LEU A 318 -8.60 12.60 9.68
C LEU A 318 -8.68 13.96 8.98
N LYS A 319 -9.53 14.86 9.47
CA LYS A 319 -9.61 16.25 8.99
C LYS A 319 -8.25 16.95 9.11
N GLU A 320 -7.62 16.93 10.28
CA GLU A 320 -6.30 17.56 10.50
C GLU A 320 -5.22 16.99 9.57
N ALA A 321 -5.20 15.66 9.39
CA ALA A 321 -4.27 14.99 8.49
C ALA A 321 -4.48 15.42 7.03
N LEU A 322 -5.73 15.51 6.57
CA LEU A 322 -6.08 15.95 5.23
C LEU A 322 -5.72 17.42 5.00
N GLU A 323 -6.04 18.31 5.93
CA GLU A 323 -5.68 19.74 5.85
C GLU A 323 -4.17 19.93 5.77
N ALA A 324 -3.39 19.20 6.58
CA ALA A 324 -1.94 19.22 6.55
C ALA A 324 -1.37 18.69 5.22
N ALA A 325 -1.93 17.60 4.70
CA ALA A 325 -1.50 17.01 3.43
C ALA A 325 -1.79 17.94 2.24
N ILE A 326 -2.99 18.53 2.18
CA ILE A 326 -3.37 19.51 1.15
C ILE A 326 -2.47 20.75 1.21
N LYS A 327 -2.13 21.22 2.41
CA LYS A 327 -1.22 22.36 2.59
C LYS A 327 0.19 22.04 2.09
N SER A 328 0.65 20.81 2.28
CA SER A 328 2.01 20.39 1.88
C SER A 328 2.13 20.13 0.38
N GLU A 329 1.07 19.63 -0.26
CA GLU A 329 1.06 19.30 -1.70
C GLU A 329 -0.21 19.81 -2.38
N SER A 330 -0.38 21.13 -2.40
CA SER A 330 -1.58 21.79 -2.92
C SER A 330 -1.86 21.49 -4.40
N ASP A 331 -0.81 21.39 -5.21
CA ASP A 331 -0.90 21.28 -6.68
C ASP A 331 -0.76 19.84 -7.20
N SER A 332 -0.84 18.84 -6.32
CA SER A 332 -0.77 17.42 -6.71
C SER A 332 -2.15 16.85 -7.07
N THR A 333 -2.16 15.78 -7.85
CA THR A 333 -3.38 15.01 -8.14
C THR A 333 -3.96 14.32 -6.90
N ARG A 334 -3.13 13.95 -5.92
CA ARG A 334 -3.56 13.50 -4.58
C ARG A 334 -4.35 14.55 -3.83
N SER A 335 -3.98 15.83 -3.96
CA SER A 335 -4.66 16.93 -3.30
C SER A 335 -6.15 16.98 -3.66
N LEU A 336 -6.52 16.67 -4.91
CA LEU A 336 -7.92 16.57 -5.35
C LEU A 336 -8.68 15.47 -4.58
N ARG A 337 -8.08 14.29 -4.41
CA ARG A 337 -8.66 13.18 -3.63
C ARG A 337 -8.80 13.55 -2.15
N TRP A 338 -7.77 14.15 -1.56
CA TRP A 338 -7.82 14.58 -0.16
C TRP A 338 -8.86 15.67 0.07
N ARG A 339 -8.99 16.65 -0.84
CA ARG A 339 -10.04 17.68 -0.78
C ARG A 339 -11.43 17.07 -0.84
N LYS A 340 -11.66 16.08 -1.71
CA LYS A 340 -12.93 15.34 -1.76
C LYS A 340 -13.26 14.70 -0.41
N ASN A 341 -12.33 13.95 0.17
CA ASN A 341 -12.51 13.30 1.47
C ASN A 341 -12.73 14.34 2.59
N LEU A 342 -12.01 15.46 2.56
CA LEU A 342 -12.15 16.53 3.54
C LEU A 342 -13.53 17.20 3.47
N ILE A 343 -14.05 17.45 2.26
CA ILE A 343 -15.40 18.01 2.07
C ILE A 343 -16.47 17.09 2.68
N GLN A 344 -16.35 15.77 2.52
CA GLN A 344 -17.29 14.82 3.15
C GLN A 344 -17.33 14.98 4.67
N ILE A 345 -16.17 15.11 5.31
CA ILE A 345 -16.06 15.29 6.77
C ILE A 345 -16.64 16.64 7.18
N LEU A 346 -16.24 17.72 6.52
CA LEU A 346 -16.70 19.07 6.83
C LEU A 346 -18.23 19.21 6.70
N LYS A 347 -18.84 18.53 5.72
CA LYS A 347 -20.29 18.47 5.57
C LYS A 347 -20.96 17.82 6.77
N VAL A 348 -20.48 16.65 7.20
CA VAL A 348 -21.00 15.96 8.39
C VAL A 348 -20.87 16.84 9.64
N GLU A 349 -19.81 17.64 9.73
CA GLU A 349 -19.58 18.57 10.83
C GLU A 349 -20.31 19.92 10.69
N ASN A 350 -21.11 20.13 9.65
CA ASN A 350 -21.75 21.43 9.32
C ASN A 350 -20.76 22.61 9.25
N LYS A 351 -19.52 22.35 8.79
CA LYS A 351 -18.47 23.34 8.62
C LYS A 351 -18.35 23.78 7.16
N SER A 352 -17.90 25.01 6.95
CA SER A 352 -17.68 25.53 5.60
C SER A 352 -16.56 24.76 4.90
N PHE A 353 -16.85 24.28 3.69
CA PHE A 353 -15.93 23.57 2.81
C PHE A 353 -15.69 24.31 1.48
N VAL A 354 -16.33 25.47 1.29
CA VAL A 354 -16.39 26.22 0.02
C VAL A 354 -14.99 26.48 -0.55
N LYS A 355 -14.05 26.89 0.30
CA LYS A 355 -12.65 27.12 -0.09
C LYS A 355 -12.00 25.88 -0.70
N PHE A 356 -12.15 24.73 -0.05
CA PHE A 356 -11.50 23.48 -0.50
C PHE A 356 -12.05 23.00 -1.83
N TYR A 357 -13.36 23.14 -2.03
CA TYR A 357 -14.02 22.88 -3.30
C TYR A 357 -13.53 23.81 -4.41
N GLN A 358 -13.56 25.13 -4.19
CA GLN A 358 -13.18 26.13 -5.20
C GLN A 358 -11.73 25.96 -5.66
N GLU A 359 -10.80 25.84 -4.71
CA GLU A 359 -9.38 25.60 -5.02
C GLU A 359 -9.15 24.25 -5.70
N GLY A 360 -9.84 23.18 -5.25
CA GLY A 360 -9.72 21.86 -5.88
C GLY A 360 -10.23 21.86 -7.32
N ARG A 361 -11.38 22.49 -7.56
CA ARG A 361 -11.94 22.63 -8.91
C ARG A 361 -11.05 23.49 -9.81
N ALA A 362 -10.49 24.59 -9.28
CA ALA A 362 -9.55 25.44 -10.01
C ALA A 362 -8.27 24.66 -10.40
N LEU A 363 -7.70 23.90 -9.47
CA LEU A 363 -6.57 23.01 -9.75
C LEU A 363 -6.91 22.00 -10.84
N GLY A 364 -8.02 21.27 -10.70
CA GLY A 364 -8.44 20.28 -11.69
C GLY A 364 -8.61 20.90 -13.08
N LYS A 365 -9.30 22.04 -13.20
CA LYS A 365 -9.47 22.73 -14.49
C LYS A 365 -8.13 23.20 -15.07
N LYS A 366 -7.19 23.69 -14.24
CA LYS A 366 -5.82 24.01 -14.67
C LYS A 366 -5.10 22.78 -15.23
N LEU A 367 -5.14 21.65 -14.52
CA LEU A 367 -4.47 20.40 -14.95
C LEU A 367 -5.07 19.82 -16.24
N LEU A 368 -6.32 20.13 -16.58
CA LEU A 368 -6.93 19.71 -17.85
C LEU A 368 -6.41 20.47 -19.06
N ILE A 369 -5.95 21.72 -18.89
CA ILE A 369 -5.55 22.62 -19.98
C ILE A 369 -4.03 22.81 -20.08
N ASP A 370 -3.31 22.70 -18.96
CA ASP A 370 -1.87 22.96 -18.90
C ASP A 370 -1.07 21.66 -19.11
N GLU A 371 -0.48 21.53 -20.30
CA GLU A 371 0.28 20.34 -20.71
C GLU A 371 1.58 20.15 -19.93
N LYS A 372 2.11 21.22 -19.30
CA LYS A 372 3.32 21.15 -18.49
C LYS A 372 3.01 20.83 -17.03
N ALA A 373 1.93 21.38 -16.50
CA ALA A 373 1.55 21.15 -15.11
C ALA A 373 1.08 19.72 -14.84
N LEU A 374 0.41 19.08 -15.81
CA LEU A 374 -0.17 17.74 -15.62
C LEU A 374 0.89 16.66 -15.30
N PRO A 375 1.99 16.50 -16.07
CA PRO A 375 3.05 15.56 -15.72
C PRO A 375 3.68 15.84 -14.35
N ILE A 376 3.85 17.13 -14.00
CA ILE A 376 4.42 17.52 -12.69
C ILE A 376 3.48 17.10 -11.55
N ALA A 377 2.18 17.35 -11.68
CA ALA A 377 1.18 16.97 -10.68
C ALA A 377 1.00 15.45 -10.52
N LEU A 378 1.39 14.67 -11.53
CA LEU A 378 1.39 13.21 -11.54
C LEU A 378 2.72 12.59 -11.11
N SER A 379 3.83 13.34 -11.15
CA SER A 379 5.18 12.81 -10.91
C SER A 379 5.36 12.10 -9.56
N ASN A 380 4.59 12.51 -8.54
CA ASN A 380 4.62 11.89 -7.21
C ASN A 380 3.45 10.93 -6.95
N ASP A 381 2.56 10.73 -7.93
CA ASP A 381 1.46 9.77 -7.82
C ASP A 381 1.89 8.42 -8.39
N ARG A 382 1.67 7.34 -7.64
CA ARG A 382 1.95 5.96 -8.08
C ARG A 382 0.88 5.40 -9.02
N LEU A 383 0.06 6.28 -9.55
CA LEU A 383 -0.86 6.04 -10.64
C LEU A 383 -0.11 5.65 -11.92
N GLY A 384 1.18 5.98 -12.01
CA GLY A 384 2.03 5.69 -13.14
C GLY A 384 1.65 6.52 -14.38
N ASP A 385 2.45 6.47 -15.45
CA ASP A 385 2.11 7.13 -16.70
C ASP A 385 0.80 6.55 -17.23
N TYR A 386 -0.26 7.36 -17.22
CA TYR A 386 -1.56 6.96 -17.73
C TYR A 386 -1.60 6.99 -19.27
N LEU A 387 -0.46 7.12 -19.98
CA LEU A 387 -0.31 7.13 -21.45
C LEU A 387 -1.60 7.47 -22.21
N GLY A 388 -2.13 8.67 -21.96
CA GLY A 388 -3.30 9.20 -22.65
C GLY A 388 -4.64 8.92 -21.99
N TYR A 389 -4.74 8.89 -20.66
CA TYR A 389 -6.03 8.83 -19.93
C TYR A 389 -6.04 9.69 -18.65
N GLU A 390 -4.93 10.38 -18.37
CA GLU A 390 -4.72 11.31 -17.27
C GLU A 390 -5.82 12.36 -17.21
N ARG A 391 -6.15 12.98 -18.35
CA ARG A 391 -7.16 14.04 -18.42
C ARG A 391 -8.55 13.52 -18.05
N LEU A 392 -8.89 12.29 -18.42
CA LEU A 392 -10.15 11.69 -17.99
C LEU A 392 -10.14 11.36 -16.50
N TYR A 393 -9.00 10.92 -15.94
CA TYR A 393 -8.87 10.78 -14.49
C TYR A 393 -9.09 12.11 -13.76
N ILE A 394 -8.43 13.19 -14.19
CA ILE A 394 -8.62 14.53 -13.62
C ILE A 394 -10.07 15.02 -13.77
N ALA A 395 -10.67 14.88 -14.95
CA ALA A 395 -12.06 15.27 -15.17
C ALA A 395 -13.02 14.52 -14.25
N THR A 396 -12.77 13.23 -14.02
CA THR A 396 -13.56 12.41 -13.09
C THR A 396 -13.42 12.93 -11.66
N LEU A 397 -12.19 13.24 -11.21
CA LEU A 397 -11.96 13.82 -9.87
C LEU A 397 -12.68 15.16 -9.68
N ILE A 398 -12.75 16.00 -10.72
CA ILE A 398 -13.52 17.27 -10.68
C ILE A 398 -15.01 16.99 -10.51
N ALA A 399 -15.57 16.08 -11.31
CA ALA A 399 -17.00 15.75 -11.24
C ALA A 399 -17.37 15.16 -9.87
N GLU A 400 -16.57 14.21 -9.35
CA GLU A 400 -16.75 13.65 -8.01
C GLU A 400 -16.61 14.70 -6.90
N LEU A 401 -15.72 15.69 -7.06
CA LEU A 401 -15.56 16.80 -6.13
C LEU A 401 -16.83 17.67 -6.10
N SER A 402 -17.39 17.98 -7.27
CA SER A 402 -18.65 18.73 -7.42
C SER A 402 -19.85 17.98 -6.84
N GLU A 403 -19.94 16.66 -7.06
CA GLU A 403 -20.97 15.81 -6.43
C GLU A 403 -20.87 15.82 -4.91
N THR A 404 -19.64 15.60 -4.41
CA THR A 404 -19.37 15.58 -2.98
C THR A 404 -19.73 16.91 -2.32
N ALA A 405 -19.48 18.01 -3.01
CA ALA A 405 -19.81 19.37 -2.60
C ALA A 405 -21.27 19.79 -2.88
N GLU A 406 -22.15 18.86 -3.31
CA GLU A 406 -23.57 19.10 -3.59
C GLU A 406 -23.82 20.32 -4.47
N GLN A 407 -23.04 20.44 -5.54
CA GLN A 407 -23.18 21.55 -6.48
C GLN A 407 -24.48 21.45 -7.27
N SER A 408 -24.88 22.57 -7.89
CA SER A 408 -26.11 22.65 -8.67
C SER A 408 -26.16 21.59 -9.78
N ILE A 409 -27.37 21.18 -10.17
CA ILE A 409 -27.58 20.20 -11.23
C ILE A 409 -26.89 20.63 -12.53
N GLU A 410 -26.87 21.94 -12.82
CA GLU A 410 -26.21 22.51 -13.99
C GLU A 410 -24.69 22.30 -13.93
N THR A 411 -24.09 22.50 -12.75
CA THR A 411 -22.66 22.29 -12.54
C THR A 411 -22.29 20.81 -12.69
N LEU A 412 -23.08 19.92 -12.07
CA LEU A 412 -22.88 18.48 -12.17
C LEU A 412 -22.99 18.00 -13.62
N LYS A 413 -24.01 18.47 -14.36
CA LYS A 413 -24.18 18.18 -15.79
C LYS A 413 -22.98 18.65 -16.61
N ALA A 414 -22.47 19.85 -16.35
CA ALA A 414 -21.33 20.40 -17.07
C ALA A 414 -20.05 19.60 -16.80
N ASP A 415 -19.75 19.28 -15.54
CA ASP A 415 -18.53 18.54 -15.19
C ASP A 415 -18.60 17.09 -15.71
N TRP A 416 -19.76 16.41 -15.67
CA TRP A 416 -19.91 15.09 -16.30
C TRP A 416 -19.92 15.11 -17.83
N ALA A 417 -20.41 16.19 -18.45
CA ALA A 417 -20.29 16.39 -19.89
C ALA A 417 -18.82 16.51 -20.33
N ASP A 418 -17.97 17.16 -19.51
CA ASP A 418 -16.53 17.21 -19.73
C ASP A 418 -15.88 15.82 -19.65
N VAL A 419 -16.24 15.01 -18.65
CA VAL A 419 -15.79 13.62 -18.53
C VAL A 419 -16.14 12.83 -19.80
N TYR A 420 -17.39 12.92 -20.26
CA TYR A 420 -17.84 12.24 -21.46
C TYR A 420 -17.10 12.73 -22.72
N ARG A 421 -16.98 14.05 -22.90
CA ARG A 421 -16.31 14.66 -24.05
C ARG A 421 -14.84 14.25 -24.12
N ILE A 422 -14.11 14.30 -23.01
CA ILE A 422 -12.71 13.89 -22.92
C ILE A 422 -12.61 12.39 -23.20
N GLY A 423 -13.46 11.55 -22.60
CA GLY A 423 -13.47 10.12 -22.85
C GLY A 423 -13.71 9.76 -24.31
N LYS A 424 -14.67 10.43 -24.96
CA LYS A 424 -14.97 10.25 -26.38
C LYS A 424 -13.82 10.70 -27.30
N SER A 425 -13.00 11.66 -26.88
CA SER A 425 -11.85 12.12 -27.67
C SER A 425 -10.75 11.05 -27.80
N TYR A 426 -10.72 10.07 -26.89
CA TYR A 426 -9.81 8.95 -27.02
C TYR A 426 -10.34 7.96 -28.06
N SER A 427 -9.53 7.67 -29.07
CA SER A 427 -9.83 6.71 -30.14
C SER A 427 -9.64 5.26 -29.65
N MET A 428 -10.42 4.88 -28.64
CA MET A 428 -10.31 3.59 -27.96
C MET A 428 -10.86 2.43 -28.79
N GLY A 429 -9.97 1.60 -29.32
CA GLY A 429 -10.29 0.34 -30.01
C GLY A 429 -9.93 -0.90 -29.19
N SER A 430 -9.84 -2.04 -29.86
CA SER A 430 -9.48 -3.34 -29.25
C SER A 430 -8.11 -3.35 -28.57
N SER A 431 -7.16 -2.54 -29.05
CA SER A 431 -5.83 -2.34 -28.47
C SER A 431 -5.83 -1.52 -27.17
N GLN A 432 -6.93 -0.81 -26.86
CA GLN A 432 -7.11 0.00 -25.66
C GLN A 432 -8.34 -0.47 -24.87
N MET A 433 -8.60 -1.78 -24.82
CA MET A 433 -9.80 -2.32 -24.19
C MET A 433 -9.83 -2.04 -22.68
N GLY A 434 -8.68 -2.00 -22.01
CA GLY A 434 -8.60 -1.62 -20.60
C GLY A 434 -9.19 -0.22 -20.29
N PRO A 435 -8.63 0.86 -20.88
CA PRO A 435 -9.18 2.21 -20.78
C PRO A 435 -10.63 2.29 -21.27
N ALA A 436 -10.97 1.59 -22.36
CA ALA A 436 -12.33 1.55 -22.87
C ALA A 436 -13.31 0.97 -21.85
N MET A 437 -12.97 -0.17 -21.23
CA MET A 437 -13.82 -0.80 -20.21
C MET A 437 -13.92 0.06 -18.95
N ARG A 438 -12.87 0.81 -18.59
CA ARG A 438 -12.93 1.80 -17.50
C ARG A 438 -13.86 2.96 -17.83
N PHE A 439 -13.78 3.53 -19.04
CA PHE A 439 -14.68 4.59 -19.46
C PHE A 439 -16.13 4.10 -19.52
N LEU A 440 -16.35 2.88 -20.03
CA LEU A 440 -17.67 2.24 -20.03
C LEU A 440 -18.20 2.05 -18.59
N SER A 441 -17.37 1.60 -17.64
CA SER A 441 -17.74 1.54 -16.22
C SER A 441 -18.21 2.90 -15.72
N LEU A 442 -17.47 3.98 -16.04
CA LEU A 442 -17.80 5.33 -15.59
C LEU A 442 -19.18 5.76 -16.13
N LEU A 443 -19.44 5.57 -17.42
CA LEU A 443 -20.75 5.88 -18.02
C LEU A 443 -21.88 5.10 -17.34
N MET A 444 -21.65 3.83 -17.04
CA MET A 444 -22.63 2.99 -16.34
C MET A 444 -22.87 3.44 -14.89
N THR A 445 -21.81 3.75 -14.13
CA THR A 445 -21.91 4.25 -12.75
C THR A 445 -22.71 5.56 -12.70
N GLN A 446 -22.49 6.42 -13.70
CA GLN A 446 -23.18 7.70 -13.84
C GLN A 446 -24.55 7.60 -14.51
N ARG A 447 -25.05 6.37 -14.74
CA ARG A 447 -26.35 6.10 -15.36
C ARG A 447 -26.53 6.77 -16.73
N MET A 448 -25.43 7.06 -17.43
CA MET A 448 -25.40 7.55 -18.81
C MET A 448 -25.64 6.37 -19.75
N TRP A 449 -26.80 5.73 -19.62
CA TRP A 449 -27.07 4.43 -20.23
C TRP A 449 -27.13 4.49 -21.75
N SER A 450 -27.57 5.61 -22.33
CA SER A 450 -27.59 5.80 -23.79
C SER A 450 -26.18 5.88 -24.33
N GLU A 451 -25.33 6.69 -23.71
CA GLU A 451 -23.92 6.87 -24.08
C GLU A 451 -23.13 5.59 -23.86
N ALA A 452 -23.38 4.87 -22.76
CA ALA A 452 -22.81 3.57 -22.49
C ALA A 452 -23.23 2.55 -23.56
N ASN A 453 -24.49 2.58 -24.00
CA ASN A 453 -25.01 1.72 -25.06
C ASN A 453 -24.26 1.95 -26.37
N ASP A 454 -24.21 3.19 -26.84
CA ASP A 454 -23.54 3.58 -28.08
C ASP A 454 -22.04 3.26 -28.04
N PHE A 455 -21.41 3.48 -26.89
CA PHE A 455 -19.99 3.19 -26.72
C PHE A 455 -19.72 1.68 -26.74
N SER A 456 -20.53 0.90 -26.01
CA SER A 456 -20.40 -0.56 -26.00
C SER A 456 -20.62 -1.20 -27.38
N ASP A 457 -21.50 -0.65 -28.23
CA ASP A 457 -21.67 -1.12 -29.61
C ASP A 457 -20.40 -0.92 -30.44
N ARG A 458 -19.77 0.26 -30.34
CA ARG A 458 -18.48 0.52 -31.02
C ARG A 458 -17.39 -0.44 -30.58
N LEU A 459 -17.30 -0.74 -29.28
CA LEU A 459 -16.32 -1.69 -28.76
C LEU A 459 -16.60 -3.13 -29.25
N LEU A 460 -17.87 -3.53 -29.34
CA LEU A 460 -18.25 -4.86 -29.84
C LEU A 460 -17.93 -5.06 -31.32
N ILE A 461 -17.95 -3.99 -32.14
CA ILE A 461 -17.51 -4.06 -33.55
C ILE A 461 -16.06 -4.50 -33.64
N THR A 462 -15.18 -3.93 -32.82
CA THR A 462 -13.73 -4.23 -32.86
C THR A 462 -13.34 -5.42 -31.98
N SER A 463 -14.22 -5.87 -31.09
CA SER A 463 -13.97 -6.95 -30.12
C SER A 463 -15.20 -7.86 -29.92
N PRO A 464 -15.69 -8.52 -30.99
CA PRO A 464 -16.99 -9.22 -30.98
C PRO A 464 -17.04 -10.44 -30.05
N ASN A 465 -15.88 -10.95 -29.62
CA ASN A 465 -15.79 -12.13 -28.75
C ASN A 465 -15.50 -11.79 -27.27
N ASN A 466 -15.45 -10.51 -26.90
CA ASN A 466 -15.22 -10.12 -25.51
C ASN A 466 -16.44 -10.42 -24.64
N SER A 467 -16.33 -11.43 -23.77
CA SER A 467 -17.43 -11.93 -22.93
C SER A 467 -17.87 -10.92 -21.87
N GLU A 468 -16.93 -10.19 -21.26
CA GLU A 468 -17.24 -9.18 -20.24
C GLU A 468 -17.96 -7.97 -20.87
N LEU A 469 -17.52 -7.52 -22.03
CA LEU A 469 -18.19 -6.46 -22.77
C LEU A 469 -19.64 -6.85 -23.12
N LYS A 470 -19.87 -8.10 -23.52
CA LYS A 470 -21.23 -8.63 -23.75
C LYS A 470 -22.07 -8.63 -22.47
N ARG A 471 -21.51 -9.05 -21.32
CA ARG A 471 -22.22 -9.03 -20.03
C ARG A 471 -22.65 -7.62 -19.65
N ARG A 472 -21.75 -6.63 -19.80
CA ARG A 472 -22.06 -5.22 -19.53
C ARG A 472 -23.10 -4.66 -20.49
N LYS A 473 -23.03 -5.02 -21.77
CA LYS A 473 -24.06 -4.67 -22.77
C LYS A 473 -25.44 -5.13 -22.33
N VAL A 474 -25.57 -6.37 -21.87
CA VAL A 474 -26.85 -6.88 -21.35
C VAL A 474 -27.35 -6.05 -20.17
N LYS A 475 -26.48 -5.68 -19.22
CA LYS A 475 -26.84 -4.81 -18.09
C LYS A 475 -27.34 -3.43 -18.57
N ILE A 476 -26.62 -2.80 -19.51
CA ILE A 476 -26.99 -1.50 -20.08
C ILE A 476 -28.38 -1.56 -20.74
N LEU A 477 -28.63 -2.59 -21.55
CA LEU A 477 -29.91 -2.77 -22.23
C LEU A 477 -31.06 -2.97 -21.23
N LYS A 478 -30.85 -3.73 -20.15
CA LYS A 478 -31.86 -3.91 -19.09
C LYS A 478 -32.25 -2.58 -18.44
N GLU A 479 -31.28 -1.75 -18.10
CA GLU A 479 -31.53 -0.43 -17.49
C GLU A 479 -32.26 0.51 -18.45
N LEU A 480 -31.87 0.53 -19.74
CA LEU A 480 -32.58 1.31 -20.77
C LEU A 480 -34.04 0.90 -20.93
N VAL A 481 -34.34 -0.41 -20.88
CA VAL A 481 -35.72 -0.90 -20.92
C VAL A 481 -36.49 -0.46 -19.68
N SER A 482 -35.90 -0.63 -18.49
CA SER A 482 -36.49 -0.21 -17.20
C SER A 482 -36.89 1.27 -17.20
N MET A 483 -36.01 2.14 -17.70
CA MET A 483 -36.26 3.59 -17.80
C MET A 483 -37.38 3.94 -18.79
N LYS A 484 -37.55 3.16 -19.86
CA LYS A 484 -38.66 3.35 -20.82
C LYS A 484 -39.98 2.91 -20.19
N SER A 485 -39.99 1.80 -19.46
CA SER A 485 -41.19 1.34 -18.74
C SER A 485 -41.60 2.27 -17.60
N SER A 486 -40.65 2.86 -16.86
CA SER A 486 -40.96 3.78 -15.77
C SER A 486 -41.50 5.14 -16.24
N LYS A 487 -41.23 5.51 -17.50
CA LYS A 487 -41.82 6.70 -18.14
C LYS A 487 -43.18 6.43 -18.79
N ALA A 488 -43.59 5.16 -18.89
CA ALA A 488 -44.83 4.73 -19.53
C ALA A 488 -45.96 4.44 -18.53
N THR A 489 -45.69 4.54 -17.21
CA THR A 489 -46.72 4.49 -16.17
C THR A 489 -47.12 5.93 -15.81
N PRO A 490 -48.40 6.32 -16.02
CA PRO A 490 -48.87 7.69 -15.77
C PRO A 490 -48.87 8.07 -14.29
#